data_AF-A0A9E4EUA7-F1
#
_entry.id   AF-A0A9E4EUA7-F1
#
_cell.length_a   1.000
_cell.length_b   1.000
_cell.length_c   1.000
_cell.angle_alpha   90.00
_cell.angle_beta   90.00
_cell.angle_gamma   90.00
#
_symmetry.space_group_name_H-M   'P 1'
#
loop_
_entity.id
_entity.type
_entity.pdbx_description
1 polymer ?
#
loop_
_entity_poly.entity_id
_entity_poly.type
_entity_poly.pdbx_seq_one_letter_code
_entity_poly.pdbx_strand_id
1 'polypeptide(L)'
;MVIQDDGLITYSFERLEIGLRPMTDAELNRKFSQQSTQGPVSTNPYTFGNWKRMGEEWTPPKHSVWLLKVKNYAYPKVGVDPLKIELISKDGYRKYAPLEPLQILEYYYSFIQGYAGNEYRRFNEREDMLKRTMFQEQIIFSGQESEGFVVFPSLAPDVKEFSIHVRGIALRYDYRNEPVETKDLTFHFQREVFKGFKPPPELVNRQ
;
A
#
# COMPACT_ATOMS: atom_id res chain seq x y z
N MET A 1 -14.32 -3.09 -15.43
CA MET A 1 -13.78 -2.26 -14.33
C MET A 1 -14.96 -1.63 -13.63
N VAL A 2 -15.07 -1.83 -12.32
CA VAL A 2 -16.12 -1.24 -11.48
C VAL A 2 -15.43 -0.36 -10.44
N ILE A 3 -15.87 0.88 -10.32
CA ILE A 3 -15.39 1.82 -9.30
C ILE A 3 -16.46 1.86 -8.22
N GLN A 4 -16.07 1.57 -6.98
CA GLN A 4 -16.95 1.67 -5.81
C GLN A 4 -16.77 3.02 -5.10
N ASP A 5 -17.77 3.45 -4.35
CA ASP A 5 -17.79 4.75 -3.64
C ASP A 5 -16.59 4.92 -2.67
N ASP A 6 -16.05 3.82 -2.14
CA ASP A 6 -14.89 3.81 -1.25
C ASP A 6 -13.54 4.00 -1.96
N GLY A 7 -13.55 4.32 -3.26
CA GLY A 7 -12.36 4.43 -4.10
C GLY A 7 -11.71 3.08 -4.46
N LEU A 8 -12.38 1.96 -4.14
CA LEU A 8 -11.95 0.64 -4.56
C LEU A 8 -12.23 0.49 -6.07
N ILE A 9 -11.16 0.24 -6.82
CA ILE A 9 -11.27 -0.11 -8.23
C ILE A 9 -11.10 -1.62 -8.34
N THR A 10 -12.17 -2.29 -8.78
CA THR A 10 -12.16 -3.73 -8.99
C THR A 10 -12.12 -4.05 -10.48
N TYR A 11 -11.15 -4.88 -10.84
CA TYR A 11 -11.05 -5.49 -12.16
C TYR A 11 -11.50 -6.95 -12.06
N SER A 12 -12.62 -7.27 -12.69
CA SER A 12 -13.10 -8.65 -12.82
C SER A 12 -12.74 -9.20 -14.20
N PHE A 13 -12.14 -10.38 -14.22
CA PHE A 13 -11.90 -11.16 -15.42
C PHE A 13 -12.40 -12.59 -15.20
N GLU A 14 -13.46 -12.97 -15.91
CA GLU A 14 -14.21 -14.21 -15.67
C GLU A 14 -14.72 -14.29 -14.22
N ARG A 15 -14.04 -15.03 -13.35
CA ARG A 15 -14.28 -15.11 -11.90
C ARG A 15 -13.01 -14.86 -11.07
N LEU A 16 -12.00 -14.23 -11.66
CA LEU A 16 -10.86 -13.64 -10.96
C LEU A 16 -11.15 -12.16 -10.74
N GLU A 17 -11.14 -11.72 -9.49
CA GLU A 17 -11.31 -10.32 -9.13
C GLU A 17 -10.03 -9.80 -8.49
N ILE A 18 -9.49 -8.71 -9.05
CA ILE A 18 -8.36 -7.98 -8.48
C ILE A 18 -8.84 -6.57 -8.17
N GLY A 19 -8.89 -6.25 -6.89
CA GLY A 19 -9.28 -4.96 -6.35
C GLY A 19 -8.09 -4.20 -5.80
N LEU A 20 -8.02 -2.91 -6.10
CA LEU A 20 -7.01 -2.02 -5.55
C LEU A 20 -7.68 -0.79 -4.94
N ARG A 21 -7.40 -0.52 -3.67
CA ARG A 21 -7.97 0.61 -2.93
C ARG A 21 -6.87 1.49 -2.34
N PRO A 22 -6.85 2.81 -2.57
CA PRO A 22 -5.96 3.71 -1.86
C PRO A 22 -6.34 3.76 -0.38
N MET A 23 -5.35 3.79 0.51
CA MET A 23 -5.54 3.91 1.95
C MET A 23 -5.09 5.30 2.41
N THR A 24 -5.93 6.01 3.14
CA THR A 24 -5.55 7.28 3.77
C THR A 24 -4.81 7.03 5.08
N ASP A 25 -3.96 7.98 5.49
CA ASP A 25 -3.27 7.93 6.79
C ASP A 25 -4.26 7.81 7.97
N ALA A 26 -5.43 8.45 7.87
CA ALA A 26 -6.48 8.38 8.89
C ALA A 26 -7.07 6.96 9.00
N GLU A 27 -7.35 6.29 7.88
CA GLU A 27 -7.83 4.91 7.87
C GLU A 27 -6.77 3.93 8.39
N LEU A 28 -5.51 4.11 8.00
CA LEU A 28 -4.40 3.29 8.48
C LEU A 28 -4.21 3.46 9.99
N ASN A 29 -4.26 4.69 10.49
CA ASN A 29 -4.16 4.99 11.92
C ASN A 29 -5.35 4.41 12.71
N ARG A 30 -6.55 4.40 12.12
CA ARG A 30 -7.74 3.76 12.72
C ARG A 30 -7.62 2.24 12.75
N LYS A 31 -7.12 1.63 11.67
CA LYS A 31 -6.89 0.16 11.58
C LYS A 31 -5.81 -0.29 12.56
N PHE A 32 -4.79 0.54 12.78
CA PHE A 32 -3.65 0.27 13.67
C PHE A 32 -3.60 1.25 14.85
N SER A 33 -4.72 1.37 15.56
CA SER A 33 -4.88 2.35 16.63
C SER A 33 -3.89 2.16 17.79
N GLN A 34 -3.60 0.91 18.17
CA GLN A 34 -2.65 0.59 19.23
C GLN A 34 -1.23 1.06 18.88
N GLN A 35 -0.83 0.93 17.62
CA GLN A 35 0.49 1.29 17.12
C GLN A 35 0.60 2.79 16.75
N SER A 36 -0.53 3.48 16.63
CA SER A 36 -0.60 4.88 16.14
C SER A 36 -0.87 5.91 17.24
N THR A 37 -0.98 5.51 18.51
CA THR A 37 -1.38 6.41 19.62
C THR A 37 -0.22 6.96 20.44
N GLN A 38 1.01 6.48 20.22
CA GLN A 38 2.16 6.82 21.07
C GLN A 38 2.95 8.07 20.61
N GLY A 39 2.35 8.96 19.81
CA GLY A 39 2.97 10.22 19.39
C GLY A 39 4.28 9.98 18.61
N PRO A 40 5.38 10.67 18.97
CA PRO A 40 6.68 10.51 18.32
C PRO A 40 7.24 9.08 18.33
N VAL A 41 6.78 8.23 19.27
CA VAL A 41 7.26 6.86 19.43
C VAL A 41 6.31 5.81 18.86
N SER A 42 5.31 6.24 18.08
CA SER A 42 4.36 5.36 17.38
C SER A 42 5.08 4.28 16.57
N THR A 43 4.58 3.06 16.68
CA THR A 43 5.14 1.87 16.01
C THR A 43 4.44 1.55 14.69
N ASN A 44 3.58 2.44 14.19
CA ASN A 44 3.03 2.32 12.85
C ASN A 44 4.15 2.56 11.80
N PRO A 45 4.48 1.58 10.93
CA PRO A 45 5.50 1.72 9.91
C PRO A 45 5.02 2.49 8.67
N TYR A 46 3.70 2.61 8.46
CA TYR A 46 3.11 3.19 7.25
C TYR A 46 2.91 4.71 7.35
N THR A 47 2.65 5.22 8.54
CA THR A 47 2.31 6.63 8.80
C THR A 47 3.17 7.19 9.95
N PHE A 48 3.01 8.47 10.25
CA PHE A 48 3.56 9.08 11.47
C PHE A 48 2.68 8.86 12.72
N GLY A 49 1.67 7.99 12.66
CA GLY A 49 0.69 7.80 13.73
C GLY A 49 -0.08 9.09 14.05
N ASN A 50 -0.25 9.39 15.33
CA ASN A 50 -0.85 10.64 15.83
C ASN A 50 0.18 11.78 16.03
N TRP A 51 1.42 11.61 15.58
CA TRP A 51 2.39 12.69 15.65
C TRP A 51 2.02 13.80 14.66
N LYS A 52 2.00 15.03 15.15
CA LYS A 52 1.82 16.25 14.36
C LYS A 52 3.01 17.16 14.61
N ARG A 53 3.46 17.85 13.56
CA ARG A 53 4.46 18.90 13.71
C ARG A 53 3.86 20.07 14.48
N MET A 54 4.64 20.65 15.40
CA MET A 54 4.21 21.80 16.18
C MET A 54 3.80 22.97 15.26
N GLY A 55 2.57 23.46 15.42
CA GLY A 55 2.03 24.56 14.61
C GLY A 55 1.40 24.15 13.27
N GLU A 56 1.48 22.88 12.87
CA GLU A 56 0.83 22.36 11.67
C GLU A 56 -0.40 21.51 12.04
N GLU A 57 -1.53 21.77 11.38
CA GLU A 57 -2.75 20.96 11.55
C GLU A 57 -2.69 19.63 10.79
N TRP A 58 -1.72 19.50 9.88
CA TRP A 58 -1.56 18.43 8.90
C TRP A 58 -0.15 17.82 8.91
N THR A 59 -0.07 16.52 8.62
CA THR A 59 1.20 15.79 8.48
C THR A 59 1.28 15.21 7.06
N PRO A 60 2.36 15.43 6.31
CA PRO A 60 2.51 14.83 4.99
C PRO A 60 2.56 13.31 5.06
N PRO A 61 1.95 12.61 4.08
CA PRO A 61 1.98 11.16 4.05
C PRO A 61 3.41 10.65 3.89
N LYS A 62 3.82 9.77 4.79
CA LYS A 62 5.15 9.17 4.79
C LYS A 62 5.36 8.25 3.59
N HIS A 63 4.35 7.42 3.34
CA HIS A 63 4.28 6.47 2.24
C HIS A 63 2.91 6.59 1.57
N SER A 64 2.80 6.11 0.35
CA SER A 64 1.50 5.94 -0.29
C SER A 64 1.14 4.45 -0.26
N VAL A 65 -0.01 4.11 0.31
CA VAL A 65 -0.37 2.72 0.61
C VAL A 65 -1.65 2.35 -0.12
N TRP A 66 -1.65 1.18 -0.75
CA TRP A 66 -2.84 0.59 -1.37
C TRP A 66 -3.13 -0.77 -0.76
N LEU A 67 -4.40 -1.05 -0.55
CA LEU A 67 -4.90 -2.38 -0.22
C LEU A 67 -5.16 -3.14 -1.52
N LEU A 68 -4.37 -4.18 -1.76
CA LEU A 68 -4.57 -5.12 -2.84
C LEU A 68 -5.44 -6.27 -2.33
N LYS A 69 -6.51 -6.57 -3.06
CA LYS A 69 -7.40 -7.71 -2.82
C LYS A 69 -7.43 -8.57 -4.06
N VAL A 70 -7.18 -9.86 -3.92
CA VAL A 70 -7.21 -10.83 -5.01
C VAL A 70 -8.14 -11.96 -4.62
N LYS A 71 -9.20 -12.16 -5.40
CA LYS A 71 -10.19 -13.22 -5.20
C LYS A 71 -10.18 -14.13 -6.41
N ASN A 72 -9.79 -15.39 -6.24
CA ASN A 72 -9.66 -16.31 -7.36
C ASN A 72 -10.75 -17.39 -7.31
N TYR A 73 -11.72 -17.30 -8.22
CA TYR A 73 -12.74 -18.35 -8.41
C TYR A 73 -12.73 -18.93 -9.84
N ALA A 74 -11.76 -18.53 -10.68
CA ALA A 74 -11.68 -18.94 -12.08
C ALA A 74 -10.54 -19.94 -12.34
N TYR A 75 -9.37 -19.70 -11.75
CA TYR A 75 -8.14 -20.40 -12.11
C TYR A 75 -7.68 -21.36 -10.99
N PRO A 76 -7.03 -22.48 -11.32
CA PRO A 76 -6.51 -23.40 -10.31
C PRO A 76 -5.52 -22.75 -9.34
N LYS A 77 -4.62 -21.91 -9.87
CA LYS A 77 -3.65 -21.13 -9.11
C LYS A 77 -3.35 -19.81 -9.81
N VAL A 78 -3.30 -18.73 -9.05
CA VAL A 78 -2.92 -17.39 -9.51
C VAL A 78 -1.74 -16.90 -8.71
N GLY A 79 -0.70 -16.42 -9.40
CA GLY A 79 0.45 -15.76 -8.78
C GLY A 79 0.36 -14.26 -8.95
N VAL A 80 0.47 -13.52 -7.85
CA VAL A 80 0.59 -12.07 -7.88
C VAL A 80 1.86 -11.69 -7.12
N ASP A 81 2.75 -11.02 -7.83
CA ASP A 81 4.00 -10.50 -7.27
C ASP A 81 3.83 -9.00 -6.98
N PRO A 82 3.85 -8.58 -5.70
CA PRO A 82 3.70 -7.18 -5.34
C PRO A 82 4.85 -6.31 -5.85
N LEU A 83 6.04 -6.87 -6.10
CA LEU A 83 7.22 -6.12 -6.55
C LEU A 83 7.17 -5.78 -8.05
N LYS A 84 6.35 -6.48 -8.83
CA LYS A 84 6.07 -6.17 -10.24
C LYS A 84 4.99 -5.10 -10.42
N ILE A 85 4.47 -4.54 -9.33
CA ILE A 85 3.47 -3.48 -9.37
C ILE A 85 4.17 -2.13 -9.50
N GLU A 86 3.93 -1.40 -10.59
CA GLU A 86 4.52 -0.09 -10.83
C GLU A 86 3.47 1.01 -10.77
N LEU A 87 3.80 2.12 -10.12
CA LEU A 87 3.00 3.35 -10.21
C LEU A 87 3.69 4.32 -11.17
N ILE A 88 2.94 4.76 -12.17
CA ILE A 88 3.43 5.64 -13.24
C ILE A 88 2.57 6.90 -13.28
N SER A 89 3.19 8.07 -13.16
CA SER A 89 2.50 9.36 -13.33
C SER A 89 1.91 9.48 -14.73
N LYS A 90 0.82 10.23 -14.92
CA LYS A 90 0.20 10.45 -16.24
C LYS A 90 1.18 10.93 -17.31
N ASP A 91 2.13 11.79 -16.93
CA ASP A 91 3.15 12.31 -17.84
C ASP A 91 4.23 11.27 -18.20
N GLY A 92 4.22 10.09 -17.56
CA GLY A 92 5.17 8.99 -17.79
C GLY A 92 6.57 9.19 -17.20
N TYR A 93 6.94 10.43 -16.84
CA TYR A 93 8.29 10.75 -16.33
C TYR A 93 8.60 10.18 -14.96
N ARG A 94 7.62 10.15 -14.05
CA ARG A 94 7.82 9.62 -12.70
C ARG A 94 7.28 8.20 -12.62
N LYS A 95 8.18 7.28 -12.27
CA LYS A 95 7.87 5.89 -11.96
C LYS A 95 8.25 5.63 -10.52
N TYR A 96 7.36 4.96 -9.81
CA TYR A 96 7.54 4.58 -8.42
C TYR A 96 7.47 3.06 -8.33
N ALA A 97 8.56 2.46 -7.86
CA ALA A 97 8.60 1.07 -7.49
C ALA A 97 7.95 0.88 -6.11
N PRO A 98 7.37 -0.30 -5.83
CA PRO A 98 6.86 -0.62 -4.52
C PRO A 98 8.04 -0.79 -3.55
N LEU A 99 7.84 -0.40 -2.30
CA LEU A 99 8.82 -0.53 -1.24
C LEU A 99 8.78 -1.94 -0.67
N GLU A 100 9.96 -2.55 -0.55
CA GLU A 100 10.12 -3.78 0.20
C GLU A 100 10.04 -3.54 1.71
N PRO A 101 9.67 -4.55 2.52
CA PRO A 101 9.65 -4.44 3.97
C PRO A 101 10.99 -3.93 4.52
N LEU A 102 12.11 -4.41 3.97
CA LEU A 102 13.45 -4.01 4.40
C LEU A 102 13.71 -2.52 4.14
N GLN A 103 13.32 -1.99 2.99
CA GLN A 103 13.47 -0.57 2.66
C GLN A 103 12.65 0.33 3.59
N ILE A 104 11.47 -0.13 4.01
CA ILE A 104 10.67 0.59 5.03
C ILE A 104 11.38 0.55 6.39
N LEU A 105 11.97 -0.59 6.76
CA LEU A 105 12.69 -0.77 8.02
C LEU A 105 14.01 0.00 8.09
N GLU A 106 14.74 0.15 6.99
CA GLU A 106 15.98 0.92 6.91
C GLU A 106 15.79 2.36 7.41
N TYR A 107 14.65 2.98 7.07
CA TYR A 107 14.28 4.28 7.62
C TYR A 107 14.25 4.28 9.15
N TYR A 108 13.74 3.21 9.78
CA TYR A 108 13.64 3.11 11.24
C TYR A 108 14.97 2.69 11.89
N TYR A 109 15.83 1.98 11.15
CA TYR A 109 17.11 1.50 11.65
C TYR A 109 18.02 2.65 12.09
N SER A 110 18.01 3.78 11.36
CA SER A 110 18.80 4.97 11.74
C SER A 110 18.39 5.61 13.07
N PHE A 111 17.19 5.32 13.57
CA PHE A 111 16.69 5.84 14.85
C PHE A 111 17.03 4.96 16.05
N ILE A 112 17.62 3.77 15.83
CA ILE A 112 18.06 2.88 16.92
C ILE A 112 19.38 3.42 17.49
N GLN A 113 19.30 4.40 18.39
CA GLN A 113 20.48 4.86 19.11
C GLN A 113 20.86 3.83 20.20
N GLY A 114 22.01 3.18 20.02
CA GLY A 114 22.71 2.44 21.07
C GLY A 114 22.07 1.13 21.53
N TYR A 115 21.21 0.49 20.73
CA TYR A 115 20.53 -0.78 21.10
C TYR A 115 19.84 -0.72 22.48
N ALA A 116 19.29 0.44 22.87
CA ALA A 116 18.48 0.54 24.06
C ALA A 116 17.24 -0.38 23.93
N GLY A 117 17.00 -1.24 24.92
CA GLY A 117 16.03 -2.35 24.81
C GLY A 117 14.61 -1.95 24.41
N ASN A 118 14.20 -0.70 24.69
CA ASN A 118 12.90 -0.19 24.26
C ASN A 118 12.85 0.18 22.77
N GLU A 119 13.92 0.75 22.20
CA GLU A 119 13.96 1.09 20.77
C GLU A 119 14.04 -0.17 19.90
N TYR A 120 14.82 -1.16 20.33
CA TYR A 120 14.88 -2.46 19.65
C TYR A 120 13.53 -3.19 19.69
N ARG A 121 12.81 -3.15 20.82
CA ARG A 121 11.45 -3.70 20.91
C ARG A 121 10.50 -3.03 19.91
N ARG A 122 10.51 -1.71 19.82
CA ARG A 122 9.68 -0.95 18.86
C ARG A 122 10.05 -1.25 17.40
N PHE A 123 11.33 -1.49 17.12
CA PHE A 123 11.77 -1.92 15.79
C PHE A 123 11.19 -3.30 15.43
N ASN A 124 11.30 -4.27 16.34
CA ASN A 124 10.73 -5.60 16.12
C ASN A 124 9.19 -5.56 15.95
N GLU A 125 8.50 -4.70 16.71
CA GLU A 125 7.04 -4.50 16.53
C GLU A 125 6.69 -3.98 15.12
N ARG A 126 7.50 -3.07 14.56
CA ARG A 126 7.34 -2.58 13.19
C ARG A 126 7.59 -3.68 12.17
N GLU A 127 8.65 -4.46 12.35
CA GLU A 127 8.99 -5.59 11.49
C GLU A 127 7.87 -6.64 11.48
N ASP A 128 7.37 -7.02 12.66
CA ASP A 128 6.26 -7.96 12.82
C ASP A 128 4.99 -7.44 12.14
N MET A 129 4.71 -6.15 12.27
CA MET A 129 3.56 -5.53 11.63
C MET A 129 3.67 -5.56 10.10
N LEU A 130 4.83 -5.18 9.53
CA LEU A 130 5.06 -5.24 8.08
C LEU A 130 4.90 -6.67 7.54
N LYS A 131 5.52 -7.65 8.20
CA LYS A 131 5.45 -9.07 7.81
C LYS A 131 4.01 -9.57 7.72
N ARG A 132 3.14 -9.15 8.64
CA ARG A 132 1.74 -9.62 8.72
C ARG A 132 0.77 -8.87 7.82
N THR A 133 1.09 -7.64 7.41
CA THR A 133 0.12 -6.74 6.79
C THR A 133 0.45 -6.37 5.36
N MET A 134 1.72 -6.42 4.95
CA MET A 134 2.08 -6.27 3.54
C MET A 134 1.64 -7.48 2.72
N PHE A 135 1.25 -7.22 1.47
CA PHE A 135 0.98 -8.30 0.53
C PHE A 135 2.30 -9.00 0.20
N GLN A 136 2.35 -10.31 0.38
CA GLN A 136 3.51 -11.13 0.05
C GLN A 136 3.29 -11.84 -1.28
N GLU A 137 4.37 -12.11 -2.01
CA GLU A 137 4.31 -13.01 -3.16
C GLU A 137 3.80 -14.37 -2.69
N GLN A 138 2.67 -14.79 -3.24
CA GLN A 138 2.06 -16.06 -2.89
C GLN A 138 1.21 -16.59 -4.04
N ILE A 139 1.00 -17.90 -4.02
CA ILE A 139 0.10 -18.58 -4.92
C ILE A 139 -1.29 -18.63 -4.28
N ILE A 140 -2.28 -18.08 -4.98
CA ILE A 140 -3.68 -18.04 -4.55
C ILE A 140 -4.44 -19.13 -5.29
N PHE A 141 -4.86 -20.16 -4.57
CA PHE A 141 -5.58 -21.29 -5.16
C PHE A 141 -7.04 -20.93 -5.48
N SER A 142 -7.68 -21.75 -6.30
CA SER A 142 -9.11 -21.61 -6.61
C SER A 142 -9.97 -21.65 -5.34
N GLY A 143 -10.92 -20.72 -5.24
CA GLY A 143 -11.79 -20.53 -4.08
C GLY A 143 -11.17 -19.72 -2.94
N GLN A 144 -9.91 -19.29 -3.06
CA GLN A 144 -9.23 -18.51 -2.04
C GLN A 144 -9.22 -17.01 -2.37
N GLU A 145 -9.13 -16.23 -1.31
CA GLU A 145 -8.93 -14.79 -1.36
C GLU A 145 -7.68 -14.44 -0.56
N SER A 146 -6.95 -13.44 -1.04
CA SER A 146 -5.83 -12.85 -0.32
C SER A 146 -5.92 -11.33 -0.35
N GLU A 147 -5.56 -10.70 0.76
CA GLU A 147 -5.47 -9.25 0.86
C GLU A 147 -4.20 -8.82 1.59
N GLY A 148 -3.70 -7.63 1.25
CA GLY A 148 -2.49 -7.08 1.88
C GLY A 148 -2.15 -5.72 1.32
N PHE A 149 -1.22 -5.03 1.98
CA PHE A 149 -0.79 -3.71 1.57
C PHE A 149 0.37 -3.74 0.58
N VAL A 150 0.25 -2.90 -0.44
CA VAL A 150 1.34 -2.53 -1.34
C VAL A 150 1.71 -1.09 -1.01
N VAL A 151 2.99 -0.87 -0.71
CA VAL A 151 3.49 0.43 -0.24
C VAL A 151 4.38 1.01 -1.31
N PHE A 152 4.22 2.30 -1.59
CA PHE A 152 5.11 3.06 -2.46
C PHE A 152 5.74 4.23 -1.68
N PRO A 153 6.86 4.78 -2.18
CA PRO A 153 7.38 6.06 -1.68
C PRO A 153 6.31 7.15 -1.68
N SER A 154 6.49 8.19 -0.87
CA SER A 154 5.60 9.35 -0.90
C SER A 154 5.57 9.96 -2.30
N LEU A 155 4.37 10.09 -2.87
CA LEU A 155 4.18 10.67 -4.19
C LEU A 155 4.44 12.18 -4.15
N ALA A 156 5.19 12.67 -5.14
CA ALA A 156 5.52 14.09 -5.23
C ALA A 156 4.24 14.95 -5.32
N PRO A 157 4.22 16.18 -4.79
CA PRO A 157 3.01 17.02 -4.72
C PRO A 157 2.41 17.43 -6.07
N ASP A 158 3.15 17.26 -7.15
CA ASP A 158 2.70 17.54 -8.52
C ASP A 158 2.09 16.32 -9.21
N VAL A 159 2.27 15.11 -8.66
CA VAL A 159 1.60 13.90 -9.14
C VAL A 159 0.14 13.94 -8.70
N LYS A 160 -0.75 14.33 -9.62
CA LYS A 160 -2.21 14.38 -9.44
C LYS A 160 -2.93 13.23 -10.12
N GLU A 161 -2.41 12.75 -11.23
CA GLU A 161 -2.98 11.65 -12.01
C GLU A 161 -1.90 10.61 -12.23
N PHE A 162 -2.21 9.35 -11.96
CA PHE A 162 -1.27 8.25 -12.12
C PHE A 162 -2.00 6.93 -12.37
N SER A 163 -1.28 5.97 -12.92
CA SER A 163 -1.76 4.61 -13.17
C SER A 163 -0.92 3.62 -12.40
N ILE A 164 -1.58 2.63 -11.80
CA ILE A 164 -0.92 1.49 -11.15
C ILE A 164 -1.02 0.31 -12.09
N HIS A 165 0.12 -0.21 -12.50
CA HIS A 165 0.26 -1.35 -13.39
C HIS A 165 0.62 -2.57 -12.54
N VAL A 166 -0.30 -3.53 -12.44
CA VAL A 166 -0.03 -4.84 -11.85
C VAL A 166 0.40 -5.75 -12.98
N ARG A 167 1.70 -5.98 -13.11
CA ARG A 167 2.27 -6.76 -14.22
C ARG A 167 2.53 -8.21 -13.85
N GLY A 168 2.49 -9.08 -14.85
CA GLY A 168 2.94 -10.46 -14.74
C GLY A 168 2.06 -11.31 -13.82
N ILE A 169 0.75 -11.04 -13.76
CA ILE A 169 -0.20 -11.88 -13.02
C ILE A 169 -0.22 -13.25 -13.70
N ALA A 170 0.31 -14.26 -13.03
CA ALA A 170 0.38 -15.62 -13.55
C ALA A 170 -0.97 -16.31 -13.37
N LEU A 171 -1.62 -16.69 -14.46
CA LEU A 171 -2.95 -17.35 -14.46
C LEU A 171 -2.85 -18.86 -14.64
N ARG A 172 -1.84 -19.33 -15.36
CA ARG A 172 -1.57 -20.74 -15.59
C ARG A 172 -0.08 -21.01 -15.50
N TYR A 173 0.26 -22.22 -15.09
CA TYR A 173 1.63 -22.67 -14.96
C TYR A 173 1.81 -24.02 -15.66
N ASP A 174 3.04 -24.30 -16.06
CA ASP A 174 3.43 -25.59 -16.60
C ASP A 174 3.76 -26.62 -15.49
N TYR A 175 4.28 -27.77 -15.90
CA TYR A 175 4.70 -28.85 -15.01
C TYR A 175 5.96 -28.51 -14.19
N ARG A 176 6.70 -27.47 -14.56
CA ARG A 176 7.89 -26.96 -13.85
C ARG A 176 7.55 -25.81 -12.90
N ASN A 177 6.28 -25.45 -12.76
CA ASN A 177 5.80 -24.26 -12.04
C ASN A 177 6.27 -22.92 -12.65
N GLU A 178 6.49 -22.88 -13.96
CA GLU A 178 6.73 -21.64 -14.70
C GLU A 178 5.40 -21.07 -15.23
N PRO A 179 5.17 -19.75 -15.15
CA PRO A 179 3.95 -19.13 -15.64
C PRO A 179 3.89 -19.17 -17.17
N VAL A 180 2.85 -19.81 -17.71
CA VAL A 180 2.62 -19.94 -19.17
C VAL A 180 1.72 -18.83 -19.68
N GLU A 181 0.74 -18.45 -18.87
CA GLU A 181 -0.22 -17.39 -19.21
C GLU A 181 -0.09 -16.28 -18.17
N THR A 182 0.37 -15.12 -18.61
CA THR A 182 0.49 -13.93 -17.78
C THR A 182 -0.44 -12.83 -18.27
N LYS A 183 -0.87 -11.98 -17.35
CA LYS A 183 -1.73 -10.84 -17.65
C LYS A 183 -1.27 -9.60 -16.91
N ASP A 184 -1.41 -8.47 -17.58
CA ASP A 184 -1.14 -7.17 -17.01
C ASP A 184 -2.46 -6.42 -16.81
N LEU A 185 -2.60 -5.77 -15.65
CA LEU A 185 -3.73 -4.93 -15.32
C LEU A 185 -3.27 -3.51 -15.06
N THR A 186 -4.08 -2.54 -15.48
CA THR A 186 -3.81 -1.11 -15.26
C THR A 186 -5.01 -0.47 -14.57
N PHE A 187 -4.74 0.17 -13.44
CA PHE A 187 -5.72 0.90 -12.63
C PHE A 187 -5.40 2.40 -12.70
N HIS A 188 -6.36 3.22 -13.12
CA HIS A 188 -6.17 4.65 -13.23
C HIS A 188 -6.71 5.35 -11.98
N PHE A 189 -5.92 6.24 -11.40
CA PHE A 189 -6.28 7.01 -10.21
C PHE A 189 -6.06 8.50 -10.43
N GLN A 190 -6.95 9.28 -9.83
CA GLN A 190 -6.83 10.73 -9.71
C GLN A 190 -6.79 11.09 -8.22
N ARG A 191 -5.76 11.82 -7.83
CA ARG A 191 -5.54 12.37 -6.49
C ARG A 191 -5.79 13.87 -6.52
N GLU A 192 -6.66 14.32 -5.63
CA GLU A 192 -6.75 15.75 -5.32
C GLU A 192 -5.53 16.16 -4.50
N VAL A 193 -4.64 16.92 -5.11
CA VAL A 193 -3.50 17.50 -4.41
C VAL A 193 -3.83 18.91 -3.99
N PHE A 194 -4.15 19.07 -2.71
CA PHE A 194 -4.27 20.37 -2.09
C PHE A 194 -2.86 20.93 -1.85
N LYS A 195 -2.44 21.89 -2.69
CA LYS A 195 -1.26 22.71 -2.40
C LYS A 195 -1.66 23.80 -1.42
N GLY A 196 -1.35 23.62 -0.15
CA GLY A 196 -1.52 24.66 0.86
C GLY A 196 -1.07 24.20 2.24
N PHE A 197 -0.54 25.13 3.04
CA PHE A 197 -0.27 24.95 4.47
C PHE A 197 -1.54 24.66 5.32
N LYS A 198 -2.73 24.58 4.69
CA LYS A 198 -4.00 24.10 5.24
C LYS A 198 -4.85 23.45 4.13
N PRO A 199 -5.31 22.19 4.26
CA PRO A 199 -6.34 21.64 3.38
C PRO A 199 -7.73 22.22 3.73
N PRO A 200 -8.71 22.19 2.79
CA PRO A 200 -10.04 22.76 3.03
C PRO A 200 -10.82 22.04 4.15
N PRO A 201 -11.68 22.75 4.89
CA PRO A 201 -12.45 22.20 6.02
C PRO A 201 -13.43 21.08 5.67
N GLU A 202 -13.68 20.82 4.39
CA GLU A 202 -14.64 19.82 3.90
C GLU A 202 -14.22 18.37 4.22
N LEU A 203 -12.93 18.10 4.47
CA LEU A 203 -12.43 16.78 4.89
C LEU A 203 -12.57 16.52 6.40
N VAL A 204 -12.88 17.53 7.21
CA VAL A 204 -13.06 17.40 8.67
C VAL A 204 -14.48 16.96 9.04
N ASN A 205 -15.46 17.16 8.14
CA ASN A 205 -16.89 17.05 8.44
C ASN A 205 -17.63 15.93 7.70
N ARG A 206 -16.96 14.98 7.04
CA ARG A 206 -17.63 13.73 6.62
C ARG A 206 -17.54 12.71 7.74
N GLN A 207 -18.44 12.87 8.71
CA GLN A 207 -18.83 11.84 9.70
C GLN A 207 -19.65 10.74 9.03
#